data_AF-A0A3A8JIA5-F1
#
_entry.id   AF-A0A3A8JIA5-F1
#
_cell.length_a   1.000
_cell.length_b   1.000
_cell.length_c   1.000
_cell.angle_alpha   90.00
_cell.angle_beta   90.00
_cell.angle_gamma   90.00
#
_symmetry.space_group_name_H-M   'P 1'
#
loop_
_entity.id
_entity.type
_entity.pdbx_description
1 polymer ?
#
loop_
_entity_poly.entity_id
_entity_poly.type
_entity_poly.pdbx_seq_one_letter_code
_entity_poly.pdbx_strand_id
1 'polypeptide(L)'
;MASSVLRVPWCFLLLALSGCEPALPDSTDVSPGADVALGTSESDIRIANSLRTQELVVNAIAANHDANEALSTNSLESLFDPDEIIAGPQSDLIRNQLRDPYAQRFMAYLVGCALGEGETLEWLNPLQPGSSQRSEWAGSAGLCPWWRTEAPGDACLKRVTACLLARNNGLGYRVELSMRGELHEPALSIAEPFALDAWTTPIDQLPTAPAPLSSAVPCDTRTVGAGRDCGWTMHSVGWCPAGQTIAVGAGGPQSCPSGTPLGSSSGARMALRVCHGIAGCDSTDDVRHVASSQGCSPGSTNPLPSASTDPSVRFTCPATGGYFTVMTAPWDSSAEGTANVGVTTGVQAPLSERAVYRIREGAFYGNLFGRDALRDDINVTVTLVSKNPDRYAIKRPRSPQVKPIFKDLYACYDPGWVYGMAYATYRVCALPGTNEDCAAQVTGPCWDSNPLAAHRCEQQDGPLLGGDGDFERCRDLSNTLWTEPVTVYLNGACDLVDEQHRDLCKRWTEPPPPQDVSRGTGKK
;
A
#
# COMPACT_ATOMS: atom_id res chain seq x y z
N MET A 1 -80.40 -10.81 -14.63
CA MET A 1 -80.43 -12.15 -15.25
C MET A 1 -79.03 -12.47 -15.74
N ALA A 2 -78.58 -13.74 -15.68
CA ALA A 2 -77.41 -14.36 -16.36
C ALA A 2 -76.06 -13.59 -16.39
N SER A 3 -74.97 -14.09 -15.77
CA SER A 3 -74.01 -15.08 -16.32
C SER A 3 -73.15 -14.53 -17.50
N SER A 4 -71.84 -14.77 -17.64
CA SER A 4 -70.91 -15.68 -16.94
C SER A 4 -69.47 -15.15 -16.88
N VAL A 5 -68.82 -15.38 -15.74
CA VAL A 5 -67.48 -15.97 -15.55
C VAL A 5 -66.61 -16.23 -16.79
N LEU A 6 -65.36 -15.74 -16.74
CA LEU A 6 -64.19 -16.42 -17.32
C LEU A 6 -62.94 -16.14 -16.45
N ARG A 7 -62.25 -17.21 -16.01
CA ARG A 7 -60.99 -17.16 -15.24
C ARG A 7 -59.83 -17.52 -16.16
N VAL A 8 -58.73 -16.76 -16.10
CA VAL A 8 -57.38 -17.15 -16.59
C VAL A 8 -56.37 -16.64 -15.54
N PRO A 9 -55.30 -17.39 -15.19
CA PRO A 9 -54.66 -17.27 -13.87
C PRO A 9 -53.45 -16.32 -13.79
N TRP A 10 -52.98 -16.13 -12.56
CA TRP A 10 -51.67 -15.55 -12.23
C TRP A 10 -50.53 -16.09 -13.10
N CYS A 11 -49.74 -15.16 -13.64
CA CYS A 11 -48.29 -15.31 -13.76
C CYS A 11 -47.63 -14.04 -13.21
N PHE A 12 -46.68 -14.22 -12.28
CA PHE A 12 -45.82 -13.14 -11.81
C PHE A 12 -44.94 -12.64 -12.97
N LEU A 13 -44.91 -11.32 -13.19
CA LEU A 13 -43.79 -10.67 -13.88
C LEU A 13 -43.01 -9.84 -12.86
N LEU A 14 -41.99 -10.45 -12.27
CA LEU A 14 -40.94 -9.73 -11.57
C LEU A 14 -40.00 -9.14 -12.61
N LEU A 15 -40.14 -7.84 -12.89
CA LEU A 15 -39.14 -7.09 -13.66
C LEU A 15 -37.91 -6.87 -12.78
N ALA A 16 -36.93 -7.76 -12.89
CA ALA A 16 -35.61 -7.52 -12.35
C ALA A 16 -34.92 -6.42 -13.18
N LEU A 17 -34.75 -5.25 -12.58
CA LEU A 17 -33.88 -4.20 -13.11
C LEU A 17 -32.42 -4.58 -12.81
N SER A 18 -31.82 -5.39 -13.67
CA SER A 18 -30.36 -5.51 -13.73
C SER A 18 -29.81 -4.24 -14.38
N GLY A 19 -29.25 -3.34 -13.58
CA GLY A 19 -28.53 -2.18 -14.10
C GLY A 19 -27.32 -2.64 -14.92
N CYS A 20 -27.23 -2.18 -16.17
CA CYS A 20 -26.01 -2.35 -16.96
C CYS A 20 -24.96 -1.36 -16.48
N GLU A 21 -23.79 -1.90 -16.13
CA GLU A 21 -22.54 -1.17 -15.92
C GLU A 21 -22.18 -0.40 -17.21
N PRO A 22 -22.03 0.93 -17.19
CA PRO A 22 -21.58 1.68 -18.35
C PRO A 22 -20.06 1.54 -18.47
N ALA A 23 -19.61 0.75 -19.44
CA ALA A 23 -18.21 0.74 -19.84
C ALA A 23 -17.77 2.15 -20.27
N LEU A 24 -16.63 2.61 -19.75
CA LEU A 24 -16.03 3.90 -20.11
C LEU A 24 -15.70 3.93 -21.61
N PRO A 25 -15.85 5.10 -22.29
CA PRO A 25 -15.63 5.20 -23.72
C PRO A 25 -14.12 5.19 -24.07
N ASP A 26 -13.65 4.03 -24.52
CA ASP A 26 -12.30 3.85 -25.03
C ASP A 26 -12.16 4.51 -26.42
N SER A 27 -11.38 5.60 -26.52
CA SER A 27 -11.20 6.36 -27.76
C SER A 27 -10.22 5.64 -28.70
N THR A 28 -10.73 4.65 -29.42
CA THR A 28 -9.95 3.82 -30.35
C THR A 28 -9.84 4.45 -31.74
N ASP A 29 -8.72 5.12 -32.01
CA ASP A 29 -8.23 5.40 -33.37
C ASP A 29 -6.69 5.35 -33.39
N VAL A 30 -6.14 4.12 -33.40
CA VAL A 30 -4.68 3.88 -33.54
C VAL A 30 -4.44 2.80 -34.60
N SER A 31 -3.58 3.14 -35.56
CA SER A 31 -3.22 2.23 -36.67
C SER A 31 -2.36 1.04 -36.22
N PRO A 32 -2.49 -0.14 -36.85
CA PRO A 32 -1.68 -1.30 -36.53
C PRO A 32 -0.25 -1.12 -37.08
N GLY A 33 0.70 -0.77 -36.21
CA GLY A 33 2.12 -0.67 -36.58
C GLY A 33 2.98 0.32 -35.79
N ALA A 34 2.46 0.96 -34.73
CA ALA A 34 3.28 1.75 -33.82
C ALA A 34 3.91 0.86 -32.74
N ASP A 35 5.24 0.91 -32.61
CA ASP A 35 5.95 0.35 -31.47
C ASP A 35 5.46 1.04 -30.19
N VAL A 36 4.79 0.28 -29.31
CA VAL A 36 4.43 0.77 -27.98
C VAL A 36 5.71 0.77 -27.13
N ALA A 37 6.43 1.89 -27.16
CA ALA A 37 7.27 2.28 -26.04
C ALA A 37 6.36 2.40 -24.83
N LEU A 38 6.42 1.40 -23.93
CA LEU A 38 5.59 1.34 -22.74
C LEU A 38 5.87 2.58 -21.88
N GLY A 39 4.83 3.38 -21.66
CA GLY A 39 4.93 4.57 -20.82
C GLY A 39 5.24 4.21 -19.37
N THR A 40 6.03 5.05 -18.72
CA THR A 40 6.20 5.05 -17.27
C THR A 40 4.88 5.44 -16.61
N SER A 41 4.11 4.45 -16.17
CA SER A 41 2.91 4.67 -15.35
C SER A 41 3.33 4.78 -13.89
N GLU A 42 3.65 6.00 -13.45
CA GLU A 42 3.84 6.39 -12.04
C GLU A 42 2.48 6.55 -11.33
N SER A 43 2.50 6.79 -10.01
CA SER A 43 1.38 6.76 -9.03
C SER A 43 0.87 5.34 -8.71
N ASP A 44 1.27 4.69 -7.60
CA ASP A 44 1.84 5.12 -6.29
C ASP A 44 0.88 5.69 -5.23
N ILE A 45 0.00 4.82 -4.68
CA ILE A 45 -0.37 4.85 -3.24
C ILE A 45 -0.33 3.42 -2.67
N ARG A 46 0.72 2.66 -2.98
CA ARG A 46 0.96 1.35 -2.38
C ARG A 46 2.07 1.43 -1.35
N ILE A 47 1.68 1.45 -0.08
CA ILE A 47 2.54 1.99 0.97
C ILE A 47 2.68 1.04 2.15
N ALA A 48 3.93 0.77 2.52
CA ALA A 48 4.28 -0.05 3.66
C ALA A 48 3.79 0.50 5.01
N ASN A 49 3.24 -0.41 5.81
CA ASN A 49 2.69 -0.15 7.14
C ASN A 49 3.68 -0.45 8.30
N SER A 50 4.97 -0.18 8.08
CA SER A 50 6.02 -0.48 9.05
C SER A 50 6.25 0.63 10.11
N LEU A 51 5.35 1.60 10.24
CA LEU A 51 5.35 2.53 11.38
C LEU A 51 5.05 1.69 12.62
N ARG A 52 5.73 1.90 13.74
CA ARG A 52 5.34 1.21 14.98
C ARG A 52 4.30 2.03 15.72
N THR A 53 3.32 1.40 16.37
CA THR A 53 2.35 2.15 17.16
C THR A 53 3.01 3.02 18.23
N GLN A 54 4.14 2.58 18.83
CA GLN A 54 4.93 3.43 19.73
C GLN A 54 5.57 4.65 19.04
N GLU A 55 5.96 4.52 17.77
CA GLU A 55 6.47 5.62 16.95
C GLU A 55 5.35 6.59 16.56
N LEU A 56 4.13 6.11 16.34
CA LEU A 56 2.95 6.96 16.13
C LEU A 56 2.50 7.67 17.42
N VAL A 57 2.34 6.95 18.52
CA VAL A 57 1.53 7.40 19.68
C VAL A 57 2.34 7.95 20.86
N VAL A 58 3.66 7.73 20.94
CA VAL A 58 4.48 8.28 22.04
C VAL A 58 5.76 8.98 21.58
N ASN A 59 5.78 9.51 20.35
CA ASN A 59 6.90 10.34 19.86
C ASN A 59 6.82 11.81 20.29
N ALA A 60 7.95 12.51 20.28
CA ALA A 60 8.07 13.90 20.75
C ALA A 60 7.36 14.96 19.88
N ILE A 61 6.86 14.63 18.70
CA ILE A 61 6.08 15.57 17.86
C ILE A 61 4.58 15.31 18.04
N ALA A 62 4.08 14.12 17.65
CA ALA A 62 2.64 13.83 17.69
C ALA A 62 2.07 13.79 19.12
N ALA A 63 2.83 13.29 20.09
CA ALA A 63 2.42 13.22 21.50
C ALA A 63 2.94 14.40 22.33
N ASN A 64 3.08 15.59 21.73
CA ASN A 64 3.37 16.85 22.41
C ASN A 64 2.41 17.94 21.92
N HIS A 65 1.59 18.52 22.81
CA HIS A 65 0.53 19.45 22.42
C HIS A 65 1.01 20.64 21.57
N ASP A 66 2.11 21.32 21.97
CA ASP A 66 2.58 22.53 21.29
C ASP A 66 3.30 22.23 19.96
N ALA A 67 4.01 21.11 19.85
CA ALA A 67 4.67 20.66 18.61
C ALA A 67 3.64 20.13 17.59
N ASN A 68 2.61 19.45 18.08
CA ASN A 68 1.50 18.97 17.27
C ASN A 68 0.64 20.16 16.77
N GLU A 69 0.37 21.15 17.62
CA GLU A 69 -0.25 22.42 17.21
C GLU A 69 0.58 23.16 16.15
N ALA A 70 1.91 23.20 16.29
CA ALA A 70 2.80 23.81 15.30
C ALA A 70 2.67 23.15 13.92
N LEU A 71 2.65 21.82 13.84
CA LEU A 71 2.39 21.09 12.58
C LEU A 71 1.05 21.48 11.95
N SER A 72 -0.01 21.57 12.77
CA SER A 72 -1.37 21.87 12.28
C SER A 72 -1.59 23.31 11.80
N THR A 73 -0.63 24.22 12.03
CA THR A 73 -0.78 25.67 11.81
C THR A 73 0.27 26.29 10.89
N ASN A 74 1.26 25.51 10.44
CA ASN A 74 2.36 25.98 9.59
C ASN A 74 2.58 25.04 8.39
N SER A 75 3.26 25.54 7.36
CA SER A 75 3.78 24.70 6.29
C SER A 75 4.96 23.86 6.77
N LEU A 76 5.21 22.72 6.14
CA LEU A 76 6.31 21.84 6.49
C LEU A 76 7.67 22.53 6.24
N GLU A 77 7.86 23.20 5.10
CA GLU A 77 9.11 23.91 4.80
C GLU A 77 9.44 24.97 5.88
N SER A 78 8.45 25.76 6.30
CA SER A 78 8.64 26.79 7.33
C SER A 78 9.06 26.27 8.72
N LEU A 79 8.87 24.97 8.99
CA LEU A 79 9.23 24.31 10.26
C LEU A 79 10.53 23.50 10.18
N PHE A 80 10.83 22.91 9.01
CA PHE A 80 11.85 21.88 8.86
C PHE A 80 12.99 22.25 7.90
N ASP A 81 12.68 22.91 6.78
CA ASP A 81 13.60 23.07 5.67
C ASP A 81 14.70 24.09 6.01
N PRO A 82 15.99 23.71 5.99
CA PRO A 82 17.08 24.62 6.39
C PRO A 82 17.16 25.93 5.61
N ASP A 83 16.63 25.98 4.39
CA ASP A 83 16.71 27.15 3.50
C ASP A 83 15.45 28.03 3.56
N GLU A 84 14.27 27.46 3.91
CA GLU A 84 12.98 28.17 4.01
C GLU A 84 12.45 28.36 5.46
N ILE A 85 13.12 27.81 6.48
CA ILE A 85 12.65 27.81 7.88
C ILE A 85 12.43 29.22 8.47
N ILE A 86 11.24 29.45 9.02
CA ILE A 86 10.89 30.69 9.70
C ILE A 86 11.33 30.60 11.16
N ALA A 87 12.48 31.19 11.48
CA ALA A 87 13.06 31.14 12.82
C ALA A 87 12.13 31.72 13.91
N GLY A 88 11.68 30.87 14.82
CA GLY A 88 10.85 31.24 15.95
C GLY A 88 10.62 30.11 16.97
N PRO A 89 9.78 30.33 18.00
CA PRO A 89 9.57 29.36 19.08
C PRO A 89 9.07 27.99 18.61
N GLN A 90 8.23 27.95 17.56
CA GLN A 90 7.71 26.71 16.98
C GLN A 90 8.80 25.91 16.24
N SER A 91 9.61 26.57 15.40
CA SER A 91 10.72 25.92 14.69
C SER A 91 11.80 25.40 15.66
N ASP A 92 12.10 26.16 16.72
CA ASP A 92 13.05 25.76 17.76
C ASP A 92 12.54 24.57 18.59
N LEU A 93 11.24 24.56 18.90
CA LEU A 93 10.59 23.41 19.56
C LEU A 93 10.69 22.16 18.68
N ILE A 94 10.25 22.23 17.42
CA ILE A 94 10.26 21.12 16.48
C ILE A 94 11.68 20.55 16.31
N ARG A 95 12.68 21.43 16.10
CA ARG A 95 14.11 21.04 16.00
C ARG A 95 14.61 20.32 17.25
N ASN A 96 14.16 20.71 18.45
CA ASN A 96 14.50 20.00 19.69
C ASN A 96 13.78 18.65 19.82
N GLN A 97 12.51 18.56 19.41
CA GLN A 97 11.74 17.31 19.46
C GLN A 97 12.26 16.26 18.46
N LEU A 98 12.84 16.67 17.31
CA LEU A 98 13.54 15.80 16.35
C LEU A 98 14.78 15.09 16.90
N ARG A 99 15.19 15.35 18.15
CA ARG A 99 16.19 14.53 18.87
C ARG A 99 15.62 13.18 19.33
N ASP A 100 14.30 13.00 19.25
CA ASP A 100 13.64 11.72 19.43
C ASP A 100 13.64 10.92 18.11
N PRO A 101 14.30 9.74 18.03
CA PRO A 101 14.25 8.89 16.84
C PRO A 101 12.82 8.49 16.43
N TYR A 102 11.88 8.39 17.38
CA TYR A 102 10.48 8.10 17.07
C TYR A 102 9.82 9.29 16.36
N ALA A 103 10.22 10.53 16.67
CA ALA A 103 9.71 11.71 15.97
C ALA A 103 10.26 11.78 14.54
N GLN A 104 11.53 11.41 14.33
CA GLN A 104 12.11 11.29 12.99
C GLN A 104 11.44 10.21 12.14
N ARG A 105 11.08 9.06 12.75
CA ARG A 105 10.28 8.01 12.10
C ARG A 105 8.87 8.53 11.78
N PHE A 106 8.17 9.10 12.74
CA PHE A 106 6.84 9.70 12.53
C PHE A 106 6.84 10.71 11.36
N MET A 107 7.81 11.63 11.32
CA MET A 107 7.90 12.61 10.22
C MET A 107 8.14 11.97 8.85
N ALA A 108 8.96 10.92 8.75
CA ALA A 108 9.12 10.19 7.50
C ALA A 108 7.80 9.57 6.98
N TYR A 109 6.93 9.12 7.88
CA TYR A 109 5.61 8.60 7.52
C TYR A 109 4.60 9.71 7.23
N LEU A 110 4.69 10.86 7.92
CA LEU A 110 3.85 12.03 7.67
C LEU A 110 4.15 12.62 6.29
N VAL A 111 5.42 12.88 5.99
CA VAL A 111 5.86 13.38 4.68
C VAL A 111 5.48 12.40 3.58
N GLY A 112 5.71 11.09 3.77
CA GLY A 112 5.30 10.05 2.82
C GLY A 112 3.78 9.85 2.68
N CYS A 113 2.96 10.42 3.58
CA CYS A 113 1.50 10.48 3.45
C CYS A 113 1.02 11.81 2.84
N ALA A 114 1.72 12.92 3.08
CA ALA A 114 1.32 14.24 2.62
C ALA A 114 1.80 14.53 1.18
N LEU A 115 3.08 14.32 0.91
CA LEU A 115 3.72 14.68 -0.36
C LEU A 115 3.70 13.51 -1.35
N GLY A 116 3.78 13.81 -2.65
CA GLY A 116 3.75 12.83 -3.73
C GLY A 116 5.08 12.11 -3.98
N GLU A 117 5.07 11.11 -4.86
CA GLU A 117 6.27 10.47 -5.39
C GLU A 117 7.23 11.53 -6.01
N GLY A 118 8.54 11.36 -5.80
CA GLY A 118 9.56 12.29 -6.29
C GLY A 118 9.70 13.60 -5.50
N GLU A 119 8.74 13.95 -4.63
CA GLU A 119 8.90 15.08 -3.72
C GLU A 119 9.78 14.73 -2.51
N THR A 120 10.65 15.65 -2.10
CA THR A 120 11.40 15.54 -0.83
C THR A 120 11.26 16.79 0.03
N LEU A 121 11.30 16.60 1.35
CA LEU A 121 11.40 17.66 2.36
C LEU A 121 12.77 17.57 3.03
N GLU A 122 13.59 18.60 2.92
CA GLU A 122 14.88 18.67 3.59
C GLU A 122 14.73 19.07 5.07
N TRP A 123 15.68 18.64 5.90
CA TRP A 123 15.69 18.97 7.33
C TRP A 123 17.08 18.81 7.94
N LEU A 124 17.28 19.39 9.13
CA LEU A 124 18.52 19.28 9.91
C LEU A 124 18.39 18.19 10.98
N ASN A 125 19.12 17.09 10.80
CA ASN A 125 19.14 15.95 11.69
C ASN A 125 20.03 16.18 12.92
N PRO A 126 19.45 16.38 14.12
CA PRO A 126 20.22 16.71 15.32
C PRO A 126 20.97 15.52 15.94
N LEU A 127 20.88 14.33 15.32
CA LEU A 127 21.63 13.12 15.68
C LEU A 127 22.90 12.94 14.83
N GLN A 128 23.06 13.69 13.74
CA GLN A 128 24.25 13.67 12.89
C GLN A 128 25.25 14.80 13.26
N PRO A 129 26.56 14.59 13.06
CA PRO A 129 27.58 15.57 13.43
C PRO A 129 27.81 16.64 12.34
N GLY A 130 27.87 17.90 12.76
CA GLY A 130 28.44 19.01 11.97
C GLY A 130 27.82 19.18 10.58
N SER A 131 28.67 19.21 9.54
CA SER A 131 28.23 19.42 8.15
C SER A 131 27.46 18.25 7.52
N SER A 132 27.27 17.14 8.23
CA SER A 132 26.50 15.98 7.76
C SER A 132 25.03 15.98 8.23
N GLN A 133 24.55 17.10 8.78
CA GLN A 133 23.20 17.19 9.35
C GLN A 133 22.06 17.31 8.33
N ARG A 134 22.31 17.74 7.09
CA ARG A 134 21.27 17.83 6.07
C ARG A 134 20.81 16.40 5.72
N SER A 135 19.53 16.14 5.94
CA SER A 135 18.82 14.89 5.68
C SER A 135 17.53 15.22 4.93
N GLU A 136 16.92 14.22 4.31
CA GLU A 136 15.66 14.36 3.59
C GLU A 136 14.62 13.35 4.08
N TRP A 137 13.34 13.67 3.88
CA TRP A 137 12.23 12.72 3.91
C TRP A 137 11.58 12.73 2.52
N ALA A 138 11.29 11.56 1.96
CA ALA A 138 10.61 11.43 0.67
C ALA A 138 9.08 11.36 0.84
N GLY A 139 8.37 11.94 -0.12
CA GLY A 139 6.94 11.74 -0.34
C GLY A 139 6.62 10.37 -0.97
N SER A 140 5.34 10.10 -1.15
CA SER A 140 4.78 8.98 -1.91
C SER A 140 3.29 9.23 -2.17
N ALA A 141 2.46 9.20 -1.12
CA ALA A 141 0.99 9.14 -1.25
C ALA A 141 0.31 10.38 -1.87
N GLY A 142 0.92 11.56 -1.81
CA GLY A 142 0.36 12.79 -2.40
C GLY A 142 -1.00 13.24 -1.84
N LEU A 143 -1.34 12.90 -0.59
CA LEU A 143 -2.70 13.16 -0.06
C LEU A 143 -2.95 14.62 0.34
N CYS A 144 -1.87 15.40 0.50
CA CYS A 144 -1.89 16.83 0.82
C CYS A 144 -0.55 17.52 0.45
N PRO A 145 -0.17 17.58 -0.84
CA PRO A 145 1.12 18.12 -1.28
C PRO A 145 1.30 19.60 -0.92
N TRP A 146 0.21 20.38 -0.90
CA TRP A 146 0.26 21.81 -0.54
C TRP A 146 0.67 22.08 0.91
N TRP A 147 0.63 21.09 1.81
CA TRP A 147 1.17 21.26 3.18
C TRP A 147 2.69 21.48 3.18
N ARG A 148 3.38 21.15 2.09
CA ARG A 148 4.78 21.52 1.86
C ARG A 148 5.01 23.03 2.09
N THR A 149 4.24 23.85 1.38
CA THR A 149 4.43 25.30 1.23
C THR A 149 3.39 26.14 2.00
N GLU A 150 2.22 25.57 2.30
CA GLU A 150 1.09 26.26 2.96
C GLU A 150 0.67 25.57 4.26
N ALA A 151 -0.05 26.29 5.12
CA ALA A 151 -0.65 25.70 6.32
C ALA A 151 -1.79 24.73 5.93
N PRO A 152 -1.93 23.58 6.59
CA PRO A 152 -2.85 22.53 6.17
C PRO A 152 -4.31 22.88 6.50
N GLY A 153 -5.22 22.51 5.59
CA GLY A 153 -6.66 22.53 5.85
C GLY A 153 -7.14 21.35 6.70
N ASP A 154 -8.34 21.45 7.25
CA ASP A 154 -8.95 20.41 8.09
C ASP A 154 -9.11 19.05 7.36
N ALA A 155 -9.49 19.05 6.08
CA ALA A 155 -9.57 17.83 5.26
C ALA A 155 -8.19 17.18 5.06
N CYS A 156 -7.18 17.96 4.68
CA CYS A 156 -5.78 17.54 4.65
C CYS A 156 -5.30 16.87 5.95
N LEU A 157 -5.52 17.52 7.11
CA LEU A 157 -5.12 16.98 8.41
C LEU A 157 -5.80 15.63 8.71
N LYS A 158 -7.08 15.49 8.38
CA LYS A 158 -7.85 14.26 8.54
C LYS A 158 -7.38 13.15 7.59
N ARG A 159 -7.13 13.46 6.32
CA ARG A 159 -6.67 12.51 5.31
C ARG A 159 -5.25 11.99 5.61
N VAL A 160 -4.33 12.87 6.03
CA VAL A 160 -2.99 12.46 6.49
C VAL A 160 -3.06 11.69 7.82
N THR A 161 -3.97 12.06 8.74
CA THR A 161 -4.25 11.25 9.95
C THR A 161 -4.70 9.84 9.58
N ALA A 162 -5.64 9.71 8.64
CA ALA A 162 -6.17 8.44 8.18
C ALA A 162 -5.08 7.58 7.51
N CYS A 163 -4.21 8.16 6.67
CA CYS A 163 -3.03 7.47 6.11
C CYS A 163 -2.03 7.01 7.19
N LEU A 164 -1.70 7.87 8.17
CA LEU A 164 -0.80 7.52 9.27
C LEU A 164 -1.35 6.38 10.12
N LEU A 165 -2.66 6.40 10.42
CA LEU A 165 -3.32 5.35 11.18
C LEU A 165 -3.52 4.07 10.34
N ALA A 166 -3.81 4.19 9.04
CA ALA A 166 -3.82 3.07 8.10
C ALA A 166 -2.45 2.37 8.04
N ARG A 167 -1.35 3.11 8.25
CA ARG A 167 0.01 2.57 8.34
C ARG A 167 0.36 2.00 9.74
N ASN A 168 -0.42 2.24 10.80
CA ASN A 168 -0.32 1.55 12.11
C ASN A 168 1.07 1.64 12.77
N ASN A 169 1.64 0.57 13.34
CA ASN A 169 1.33 -0.87 13.34
C ASN A 169 1.94 -1.51 14.61
N GLY A 170 1.27 -2.48 15.25
CA GLY A 170 1.75 -3.06 16.52
C GLY A 170 3.02 -3.92 16.37
N LEU A 171 3.10 -4.74 15.32
CA LEU A 171 4.22 -5.67 15.10
C LEU A 171 5.44 -5.03 14.43
N GLY A 172 5.26 -3.88 13.78
CA GLY A 172 6.28 -3.26 12.93
C GLY A 172 6.69 -4.10 11.72
N TYR A 173 5.83 -5.01 11.27
CA TYR A 173 6.01 -5.73 10.00
C TYR A 173 5.87 -4.77 8.83
N ARG A 174 6.58 -5.03 7.72
CA ARG A 174 6.48 -4.28 6.47
C ARG A 174 5.49 -4.95 5.52
N VAL A 175 4.21 -4.65 5.66
CA VAL A 175 3.19 -5.10 4.70
C VAL A 175 2.77 -3.93 3.84
N GLU A 176 2.84 -4.12 2.52
CA GLU A 176 2.32 -3.16 1.55
C GLU A 176 0.79 -3.14 1.62
N LEU A 177 0.21 -1.94 1.64
CA LEU A 177 -1.23 -1.72 1.69
C LEU A 177 -1.71 -1.08 0.41
N SER A 178 -2.91 -1.47 -0.04
CA SER A 178 -3.70 -0.69 -1.01
C SER A 178 -4.63 0.23 -0.23
N MET A 179 -4.47 1.55 -0.39
CA MET A 179 -5.30 2.55 0.30
C MET A 179 -6.29 3.18 -0.68
N ARG A 180 -7.54 3.40 -0.26
CA ARG A 180 -8.64 3.90 -1.10
C ARG A 180 -9.49 4.95 -0.37
N GLY A 181 -10.16 5.79 -1.16
CA GLY A 181 -10.80 7.04 -0.76
C GLY A 181 -10.45 8.16 -1.74
N GLU A 182 -10.90 9.39 -1.46
CA GLU A 182 -10.79 10.52 -2.38
C GLU A 182 -9.96 11.71 -1.85
N LEU A 183 -9.36 12.43 -2.80
CA LEU A 183 -8.93 13.80 -2.66
C LEU A 183 -10.10 14.72 -3.02
N HIS A 184 -10.81 15.22 -2.02
CA HIS A 184 -11.90 16.18 -2.22
C HIS A 184 -11.58 17.53 -1.57
N GLU A 185 -11.09 18.48 -2.36
CA GLU A 185 -10.78 19.85 -1.93
C GLU A 185 -11.49 20.86 -2.84
N PRO A 186 -12.76 21.20 -2.58
CA PRO A 186 -13.52 22.14 -3.41
C PRO A 186 -12.88 23.51 -3.56
N ALA A 187 -12.12 23.97 -2.56
CA ALA A 187 -11.38 25.23 -2.61
C ALA A 187 -10.22 25.22 -3.62
N LEU A 188 -9.64 24.04 -3.89
CA LEU A 188 -8.57 23.81 -4.86
C LEU A 188 -9.09 23.23 -6.18
N SER A 189 -10.41 23.00 -6.29
CA SER A 189 -11.07 22.30 -7.41
C SER A 189 -10.59 20.85 -7.63
N ILE A 190 -10.17 20.16 -6.57
CA ILE A 190 -9.72 18.76 -6.61
C ILE A 190 -10.89 17.84 -6.21
N ALA A 191 -11.15 16.80 -7.01
CA ALA A 191 -12.14 15.75 -6.77
C ALA A 191 -11.69 14.48 -7.51
N GLU A 192 -10.72 13.78 -6.95
CA GLU A 192 -10.01 12.67 -7.60
C GLU A 192 -9.86 11.49 -6.63
N PRO A 193 -9.86 10.24 -7.11
CA PRO A 193 -9.53 9.10 -6.25
C PRO A 193 -8.07 9.09 -5.83
N PHE A 194 -7.79 8.30 -4.81
CA PHE A 194 -6.46 7.78 -4.57
C PHE A 194 -5.99 6.98 -5.79
N ALA A 195 -4.82 7.35 -6.34
CA ALA A 195 -4.22 6.63 -7.45
C ALA A 195 -3.89 5.19 -7.04
N LEU A 196 -4.11 4.23 -7.94
CA LEU A 196 -3.85 2.81 -7.73
C LEU A 196 -3.00 2.27 -8.88
N ASP A 197 -2.02 1.44 -8.58
CA ASP A 197 -1.08 0.94 -9.61
C ASP A 197 -1.87 0.23 -10.72
N ALA A 198 -1.76 0.73 -11.95
CA ALA A 198 -2.31 0.08 -13.14
C ALA A 198 -1.77 -1.36 -13.25
N TRP A 199 -0.49 -1.57 -12.90
CA TRP A 199 0.19 -2.86 -12.77
C TRP A 199 1.01 -2.91 -11.48
N THR A 200 0.77 -3.92 -10.62
CA THR A 200 1.47 -4.05 -9.33
C THR A 200 2.92 -4.50 -9.50
N THR A 201 3.85 -3.63 -9.09
CA THR A 201 5.27 -3.97 -8.90
C THR A 201 5.43 -4.93 -7.72
N PRO A 202 6.11 -6.08 -7.88
CA PRO A 202 6.32 -7.03 -6.79
C PRO A 202 7.01 -6.43 -5.56
N ILE A 203 6.67 -6.95 -4.37
CA ILE A 203 7.28 -6.53 -3.10
C ILE A 203 8.75 -6.94 -3.05
N ASP A 204 9.64 -5.99 -2.74
CA ASP A 204 11.10 -6.16 -2.71
C ASP A 204 11.65 -6.55 -1.32
N GLN A 205 10.86 -6.38 -0.26
CA GLN A 205 11.20 -6.68 1.12
C GLN A 205 10.14 -7.59 1.77
N LEU A 206 10.57 -8.68 2.44
CA LEU A 206 9.62 -9.52 3.19
C LEU A 206 9.08 -8.81 4.44
N PRO A 207 7.82 -9.06 4.86
CA PRO A 207 7.22 -8.37 6.02
C PRO A 207 7.98 -8.47 7.34
N THR A 208 8.67 -9.58 7.58
CA THR A 208 9.47 -9.82 8.79
C THR A 208 10.96 -9.51 8.61
N ALA A 209 11.40 -9.18 7.39
CA ALA A 209 12.81 -8.90 7.11
C ALA A 209 13.17 -7.45 7.44
N PRO A 210 14.33 -7.18 8.07
CA PRO A 210 14.77 -5.82 8.40
C PRO A 210 15.36 -5.05 7.21
N ALA A 211 15.59 -5.71 6.08
CA ALA A 211 16.18 -5.17 4.87
C ALA A 211 15.51 -5.76 3.62
N PRO A 212 15.64 -5.13 2.44
CA PRO A 212 15.21 -5.70 1.16
C PRO A 212 15.83 -7.07 0.87
N LEU A 213 15.21 -7.82 -0.03
CA LEU A 213 15.76 -9.05 -0.59
C LEU A 213 17.09 -8.77 -1.28
N SER A 214 18.05 -9.70 -1.18
CA SER A 214 19.36 -9.52 -1.82
C SER A 214 19.20 -9.29 -3.32
N SER A 215 18.28 -10.01 -3.96
CA SER A 215 17.97 -9.86 -5.38
C SER A 215 17.52 -8.45 -5.78
N ALA A 216 16.87 -7.70 -4.88
CA ALA A 216 16.40 -6.34 -5.14
C ALA A 216 17.51 -5.28 -5.07
N VAL A 217 18.61 -5.52 -4.35
CA VAL A 217 19.70 -4.55 -4.23
C VAL A 217 20.67 -4.63 -5.42
N PRO A 218 21.30 -3.52 -5.85
CA PRO A 218 22.32 -3.55 -6.89
C PRO A 218 23.48 -4.51 -6.58
N CYS A 219 24.15 -5.02 -7.62
CA CYS A 219 25.34 -5.86 -7.44
C CYS A 219 26.59 -5.03 -7.17
N ASP A 220 27.27 -5.24 -6.04
CA ASP A 220 28.56 -4.61 -5.71
C ASP A 220 29.68 -4.92 -6.72
N THR A 221 29.59 -6.08 -7.39
CA THR A 221 30.56 -6.53 -8.40
C THR A 221 29.86 -7.20 -9.57
N ARG A 222 30.51 -7.15 -10.75
CA ARG A 222 29.99 -7.74 -11.98
C ARG A 222 29.74 -9.25 -11.80
N THR A 223 28.47 -9.64 -11.90
CA THR A 223 27.99 -10.99 -11.64
C THR A 223 27.08 -11.47 -12.77
N VAL A 224 27.31 -12.69 -13.26
CA VAL A 224 26.63 -13.26 -14.42
C VAL A 224 25.68 -14.42 -14.05
N GLY A 225 24.58 -14.56 -14.80
CA GLY A 225 23.68 -15.70 -14.72
C GLY A 225 22.42 -15.49 -13.85
N ALA A 226 21.40 -16.31 -14.11
CA ALA A 226 20.08 -16.20 -13.46
C ALA A 226 20.02 -16.73 -12.01
N GLY A 227 21.13 -17.27 -11.50
CA GLY A 227 21.31 -17.72 -10.13
C GLY A 227 21.96 -16.69 -9.19
N ARG A 228 22.23 -15.46 -9.65
CA ARG A 228 22.71 -14.39 -8.77
C ARG A 228 21.56 -13.78 -7.97
N ASP A 229 21.85 -13.26 -6.79
CA ASP A 229 20.86 -12.61 -5.93
C ASP A 229 21.25 -11.15 -5.69
N CYS A 230 21.35 -10.41 -6.80
CA CYS A 230 21.51 -8.95 -6.85
C CYS A 230 21.16 -8.42 -8.25
N GLY A 231 20.80 -7.14 -8.33
CA GLY A 231 20.55 -6.43 -9.58
C GLY A 231 19.39 -7.03 -10.39
N TRP A 232 18.28 -7.35 -9.73
CA TRP A 232 17.01 -7.73 -10.36
C TRP A 232 15.98 -6.61 -10.23
N THR A 233 15.24 -6.38 -11.31
CA THR A 233 14.06 -5.53 -11.33
C THR A 233 12.81 -6.37 -11.00
N MET A 234 12.01 -5.89 -10.06
CA MET A 234 10.68 -6.42 -9.79
C MET A 234 9.76 -6.00 -10.94
N HIS A 235 9.36 -6.91 -11.83
CA HIS A 235 8.65 -6.54 -13.06
C HIS A 235 7.13 -6.48 -12.86
N SER A 236 6.51 -7.57 -12.39
CA SER A 236 5.05 -7.64 -12.29
C SER A 236 4.56 -8.80 -11.43
N VAL A 237 3.45 -8.58 -10.72
CA VAL A 237 2.63 -9.64 -10.12
C VAL A 237 1.64 -10.20 -11.17
N GLY A 238 1.43 -11.51 -11.15
CA GLY A 238 0.41 -12.22 -11.91
C GLY A 238 -0.37 -13.22 -11.05
N TRP A 239 -1.45 -13.79 -11.58
CA TRP A 239 -2.19 -14.89 -10.96
C TRP A 239 -2.45 -16.01 -11.96
N CYS A 240 -2.41 -17.26 -11.48
CA CYS A 240 -2.69 -18.43 -12.29
C CYS A 240 -3.66 -19.44 -11.65
N PRO A 241 -4.51 -20.11 -12.45
CA PRO A 241 -5.43 -21.14 -11.98
C PRO A 241 -4.79 -22.36 -11.34
N ALA A 242 -5.58 -23.03 -10.51
CA ALA A 242 -5.24 -24.25 -9.81
C ALA A 242 -4.64 -25.35 -10.71
N GLY A 243 -3.42 -25.78 -10.38
CA GLY A 243 -2.73 -26.89 -11.06
C GLY A 243 -2.39 -26.64 -12.54
N GLN A 244 -2.60 -25.43 -13.08
CA GLN A 244 -2.31 -25.16 -14.49
C GLN A 244 -0.80 -25.04 -14.70
N THR A 245 -0.26 -25.73 -15.71
CA THR A 245 1.10 -25.47 -16.20
C THR A 245 1.09 -24.25 -17.11
N ILE A 246 1.83 -23.22 -16.72
CA ILE A 246 1.94 -21.95 -17.45
C ILE A 246 3.39 -21.71 -17.88
N ALA A 247 3.60 -20.79 -18.82
CA ALA A 247 4.93 -20.29 -19.13
C ALA A 247 4.96 -18.76 -19.17
N VAL A 248 6.13 -18.24 -18.85
CA VAL A 248 6.47 -16.82 -18.74
C VAL A 248 7.78 -16.62 -19.50
N GLY A 249 7.90 -15.57 -20.32
CA GLY A 249 9.12 -15.31 -21.08
C GLY A 249 9.35 -13.82 -21.36
N ALA A 250 10.58 -13.51 -21.76
CA ALA A 250 10.98 -12.21 -22.30
C ALA A 250 11.76 -12.43 -23.60
N GLY A 251 11.07 -12.89 -24.65
CA GLY A 251 11.62 -13.29 -25.95
C GLY A 251 11.88 -14.81 -26.08
N GLY A 252 11.96 -15.54 -24.96
CA GLY A 252 12.13 -16.99 -24.99
C GLY A 252 10.86 -17.74 -25.46
N PRO A 253 11.00 -18.89 -26.15
CA PRO A 253 9.86 -19.68 -26.61
C PRO A 253 9.10 -20.34 -25.44
N GLN A 254 7.77 -20.46 -25.55
CA GLN A 254 6.91 -21.11 -24.54
C GLN A 254 7.40 -22.50 -24.06
N SER A 255 8.10 -23.25 -24.92
CA SER A 255 8.81 -24.48 -24.57
C SER A 255 10.18 -24.49 -25.23
N CYS A 256 11.27 -24.45 -24.45
CA CYS A 256 12.60 -24.58 -25.02
C CYS A 256 12.79 -25.93 -25.73
N PRO A 257 13.48 -25.98 -26.89
CA PRO A 257 14.09 -24.87 -27.64
C PRO A 257 13.18 -24.28 -28.74
N SER A 258 11.90 -24.64 -28.82
CA SER A 258 11.04 -24.35 -29.97
C SER A 258 9.60 -24.03 -29.60
N GLY A 259 9.11 -22.88 -30.03
CA GLY A 259 7.73 -22.43 -29.87
C GLY A 259 7.60 -20.95 -30.20
N THR A 260 6.40 -20.40 -30.10
CA THR A 260 6.19 -18.95 -30.18
C THR A 260 6.91 -18.27 -29.01
N PRO A 261 7.69 -17.21 -29.24
CA PRO A 261 8.22 -16.34 -28.18
C PRO A 261 7.12 -15.79 -27.28
N LEU A 262 7.37 -15.72 -25.98
CA LEU A 262 6.57 -14.97 -25.02
C LEU A 262 7.32 -13.69 -24.66
N GLY A 263 6.70 -12.53 -24.87
CA GLY A 263 7.33 -11.24 -24.60
C GLY A 263 8.50 -10.92 -25.53
N SER A 264 9.37 -9.99 -25.12
CA SER A 264 10.58 -9.58 -25.85
C SER A 264 11.69 -9.12 -24.92
N SER A 265 12.95 -9.16 -25.37
CA SER A 265 14.10 -8.54 -24.71
C SER A 265 14.85 -7.62 -25.68
N SER A 266 15.49 -6.56 -25.18
CA SER A 266 16.33 -5.66 -25.99
C SER A 266 17.53 -5.13 -25.20
N GLY A 267 18.57 -4.67 -25.92
CA GLY A 267 19.86 -4.31 -25.32
C GLY A 267 20.70 -5.56 -24.99
N ALA A 268 20.97 -5.80 -23.72
CA ALA A 268 21.61 -7.02 -23.23
C ALA A 268 20.72 -8.27 -23.37
N ARG A 269 21.36 -9.45 -23.35
CA ARG A 269 20.70 -10.70 -23.00
C ARG A 269 20.08 -10.59 -21.61
N MET A 270 18.84 -10.99 -21.46
CA MET A 270 18.13 -10.94 -20.18
C MET A 270 18.10 -12.32 -19.49
N ALA A 271 17.84 -12.28 -18.19
CA ALA A 271 17.50 -13.39 -17.34
C ALA A 271 16.10 -13.14 -16.73
N LEU A 272 15.38 -14.21 -16.44
CA LEU A 272 14.03 -14.18 -15.86
C LEU A 272 13.97 -15.09 -14.65
N ARG A 273 13.28 -14.65 -13.59
CA ARG A 273 12.99 -15.43 -12.39
C ARG A 273 11.51 -15.33 -12.08
N VAL A 274 10.94 -16.45 -11.67
CA VAL A 274 9.56 -16.54 -11.17
C VAL A 274 9.60 -16.90 -9.70
N CYS A 275 8.80 -16.18 -8.91
CA CYS A 275 8.63 -16.41 -7.48
C CYS A 275 7.16 -16.66 -7.14
N HIS A 276 6.89 -17.34 -6.03
CA HIS A 276 5.55 -17.57 -5.50
C HIS A 276 5.07 -16.38 -4.65
N GLY A 277 3.77 -16.07 -4.70
CA GLY A 277 3.18 -14.93 -4.01
C GLY A 277 3.36 -13.62 -4.78
N ILE A 278 3.35 -12.50 -4.06
CA ILE A 278 3.42 -11.13 -4.61
C ILE A 278 4.75 -10.43 -4.35
N ALA A 279 5.69 -11.13 -3.70
CA ALA A 279 7.05 -10.65 -3.43
C ALA A 279 8.05 -11.27 -4.40
N GLY A 280 9.21 -10.63 -4.56
CA GLY A 280 10.38 -11.26 -5.18
C GLY A 280 10.94 -12.42 -4.35
N CYS A 281 12.03 -13.02 -4.81
CA CYS A 281 12.71 -14.12 -4.12
C CYS A 281 14.18 -14.21 -4.52
N ASP A 282 15.00 -14.70 -3.59
CA ASP A 282 16.39 -15.09 -3.83
C ASP A 282 16.46 -16.51 -4.40
N SER A 283 17.54 -16.84 -5.11
CA SER A 283 17.72 -18.10 -5.86
C SER A 283 17.79 -19.35 -4.99
N THR A 284 18.06 -19.15 -3.70
CA THR A 284 18.20 -20.20 -2.68
C THR A 284 16.98 -20.32 -1.77
N ASP A 285 15.92 -19.54 -2.03
CA ASP A 285 14.65 -19.63 -1.30
C ASP A 285 13.79 -20.79 -1.84
N ASP A 286 14.00 -22.00 -1.35
CA ASP A 286 13.28 -23.21 -1.77
C ASP A 286 11.73 -23.13 -1.57
N VAL A 287 11.21 -22.10 -0.89
CA VAL A 287 9.77 -21.91 -0.63
C VAL A 287 9.14 -20.94 -1.63
N ARG A 288 9.84 -19.85 -1.96
CA ARG A 288 9.35 -18.82 -2.90
C ARG A 288 9.94 -18.94 -4.30
N HIS A 289 11.13 -19.48 -4.48
CA HIS A 289 11.71 -19.67 -5.80
C HIS A 289 10.94 -20.74 -6.57
N VAL A 290 10.41 -20.37 -7.73
CA VAL A 290 9.67 -21.31 -8.59
C VAL A 290 10.59 -21.84 -9.69
N ALA A 291 11.26 -20.93 -10.40
CA ALA A 291 12.29 -21.24 -11.38
C ALA A 291 12.99 -19.98 -11.90
N SER A 292 14.21 -20.13 -12.42
CA SER A 292 14.94 -19.10 -13.17
C SER A 292 15.31 -19.59 -14.57
N SER A 293 15.51 -18.67 -15.51
CA SER A 293 15.96 -18.95 -16.88
C SER A 293 16.91 -17.88 -17.39
N GLN A 294 17.89 -18.32 -18.19
CA GLN A 294 18.82 -17.46 -18.95
C GLN A 294 18.84 -17.86 -20.44
N GLY A 295 17.70 -18.35 -20.93
CA GLY A 295 17.50 -18.84 -22.28
C GLY A 295 17.68 -20.35 -22.44
N CYS A 296 17.24 -20.84 -23.59
CA CYS A 296 17.21 -22.28 -23.91
C CYS A 296 18.58 -22.94 -24.05
N SER A 297 19.63 -22.15 -24.25
CA SER A 297 21.03 -22.57 -24.24
C SER A 297 21.74 -22.04 -22.99
N PRO A 298 21.52 -22.62 -21.79
CA PRO A 298 22.03 -22.06 -20.54
C PRO A 298 23.57 -21.99 -20.46
N GLY A 299 24.29 -22.86 -21.19
CA GLY A 299 25.74 -22.82 -21.33
C GLY A 299 26.28 -21.81 -22.36
N SER A 300 25.40 -21.06 -23.04
CA SER A 300 25.82 -19.99 -23.96
C SER A 300 26.49 -18.86 -23.20
N THR A 301 27.63 -18.38 -23.70
CA THR A 301 28.34 -17.19 -23.23
C THR A 301 28.05 -15.94 -24.08
N ASN A 302 27.15 -16.04 -25.07
CA ASN A 302 26.75 -14.88 -25.88
C ASN A 302 26.05 -13.84 -24.98
N PRO A 303 26.53 -12.58 -24.93
CA PRO A 303 25.92 -11.52 -24.13
C PRO A 303 24.71 -10.86 -24.80
N LEU A 304 24.41 -11.19 -26.07
CA LEU A 304 23.31 -10.60 -26.84
C LEU A 304 22.02 -11.44 -26.79
N PRO A 305 20.84 -10.80 -26.89
CA PRO A 305 19.56 -11.49 -27.01
C PRO A 305 19.47 -12.28 -28.32
N SER A 306 18.77 -13.41 -28.27
CA SER A 306 18.51 -14.32 -29.40
C SER A 306 17.51 -15.40 -28.98
N ALA A 307 16.85 -16.07 -29.93
CA ALA A 307 15.98 -17.21 -29.64
C ALA A 307 16.63 -18.36 -28.82
N SER A 308 17.97 -18.39 -28.69
CA SER A 308 18.70 -19.34 -27.84
C SER A 308 19.09 -18.80 -26.45
N THR A 309 19.14 -17.48 -26.29
CA THR A 309 19.61 -16.78 -25.08
C THR A 309 18.51 -16.00 -24.36
N ASP A 310 17.37 -15.75 -25.01
CA ASP A 310 16.22 -15.05 -24.44
C ASP A 310 15.45 -15.97 -23.47
N PRO A 311 15.13 -15.49 -22.25
CA PRO A 311 14.68 -16.35 -21.18
C PRO A 311 13.20 -16.69 -21.27
N SER A 312 12.88 -17.93 -20.92
CA SER A 312 11.53 -18.41 -20.65
C SER A 312 11.55 -19.46 -19.54
N VAL A 313 10.52 -19.44 -18.69
CA VAL A 313 10.30 -20.35 -17.57
C VAL A 313 8.93 -21.02 -17.77
N ARG A 314 8.85 -22.32 -17.50
CA ARG A 314 7.59 -23.09 -17.51
C ARG A 314 7.45 -23.82 -16.19
N PHE A 315 6.32 -23.61 -15.51
CA PHE A 315 6.07 -24.16 -14.18
C PHE A 315 4.59 -24.51 -13.99
N THR A 316 4.27 -25.26 -12.94
CA THR A 316 2.89 -25.63 -12.59
C THR A 316 2.45 -24.88 -11.36
N CYS A 317 1.29 -24.23 -11.45
CA CYS A 317 0.73 -23.44 -10.37
C CYS A 317 0.23 -24.31 -9.21
N PRO A 318 0.15 -23.77 -7.98
CA PRO A 318 -0.33 -24.51 -6.81
C PRO A 318 -1.69 -25.16 -7.04
N ALA A 319 -1.99 -26.24 -6.31
CA ALA A 319 -3.27 -26.96 -6.42
C ALA A 319 -4.51 -26.11 -6.05
N THR A 320 -4.31 -24.97 -5.39
CA THR A 320 -5.32 -23.96 -5.04
C THR A 320 -5.38 -22.78 -6.02
N GLY A 321 -4.47 -22.72 -6.98
CA GLY A 321 -4.11 -21.48 -7.68
C GLY A 321 -3.30 -20.56 -6.77
N GLY A 322 -2.85 -19.44 -7.31
CA GLY A 322 -2.11 -18.45 -6.52
C GLY A 322 -1.49 -17.33 -7.32
N TYR A 323 -0.99 -16.34 -6.59
CA TYR A 323 -0.15 -15.28 -7.15
C TYR A 323 1.26 -15.81 -7.47
N PHE A 324 1.87 -15.20 -8.48
CA PHE A 324 3.29 -15.33 -8.78
C PHE A 324 3.88 -13.97 -9.14
N THR A 325 5.17 -13.82 -8.89
CA THR A 325 5.97 -12.64 -9.22
C THR A 325 6.89 -12.98 -10.38
N VAL A 326 7.08 -12.03 -11.29
CA VAL A 326 8.14 -12.07 -12.30
C VAL A 326 9.20 -11.03 -11.98
N MET A 327 10.46 -11.44 -12.01
CA MET A 327 11.63 -10.59 -11.89
C MET A 327 12.49 -10.72 -13.15
N THR A 328 13.06 -9.61 -13.61
CA THR A 328 13.90 -9.56 -14.81
C THR A 328 15.23 -8.89 -14.49
N ALA A 329 16.29 -9.27 -15.19
CA ALA A 329 17.59 -8.67 -15.03
C ALA A 329 18.45 -8.86 -16.29
N PRO A 330 19.38 -7.96 -16.63
CA PRO A 330 20.45 -8.25 -17.58
C PRO A 330 21.26 -9.46 -17.11
N TRP A 331 21.54 -10.43 -17.99
CA TRP A 331 22.27 -11.67 -17.66
C TRP A 331 23.65 -11.38 -17.08
N ASP A 332 24.26 -10.26 -17.47
CA ASP A 332 25.49 -9.70 -16.92
C ASP A 332 25.14 -8.42 -16.15
N SER A 333 25.46 -8.35 -14.86
CA SER A 333 24.98 -7.26 -13.99
C SER A 333 25.58 -5.89 -14.28
N SER A 334 26.59 -5.80 -15.15
CA SER A 334 27.17 -4.53 -15.62
C SER A 334 26.69 -4.13 -17.02
N ALA A 335 25.65 -4.78 -17.54
CA ALA A 335 25.06 -4.47 -18.85
C ALA A 335 23.66 -3.87 -18.70
N GLU A 336 23.23 -3.07 -19.67
CA GLU A 336 21.89 -2.47 -19.72
C GLU A 336 21.00 -3.23 -20.71
N GLY A 337 19.74 -3.45 -20.34
CA GLY A 337 18.78 -4.14 -21.18
C GLY A 337 17.37 -4.08 -20.58
N THR A 338 16.37 -4.22 -21.45
CA THR A 338 14.96 -4.18 -21.08
C THR A 338 14.26 -5.49 -21.46
N ALA A 339 13.24 -5.84 -20.70
CA ALA A 339 12.45 -7.05 -20.90
C ALA A 339 10.97 -6.72 -20.79
N ASN A 340 10.20 -7.02 -21.84
CA ASN A 340 8.74 -7.00 -21.81
C ASN A 340 8.29 -8.43 -21.56
N VAL A 341 7.71 -8.71 -20.39
CA VAL A 341 7.29 -10.07 -20.03
C VAL A 341 5.98 -10.45 -20.73
N GLY A 342 5.96 -11.62 -21.38
CA GLY A 342 4.75 -12.27 -21.88
C GLY A 342 4.42 -13.56 -21.13
N VAL A 343 3.14 -13.91 -21.08
CA VAL A 343 2.63 -15.13 -20.43
C VAL A 343 1.76 -15.95 -21.37
N THR A 344 1.59 -17.24 -21.07
CA THR A 344 0.66 -18.11 -21.80
C THR A 344 -0.80 -17.67 -21.67
N THR A 345 -1.60 -17.94 -22.70
CA THR A 345 -3.03 -17.58 -22.73
C THR A 345 -3.83 -18.14 -21.54
N GLY A 346 -4.76 -17.34 -21.02
CA GLY A 346 -5.55 -17.68 -19.82
C GLY A 346 -4.85 -17.43 -18.49
N VAL A 347 -3.69 -16.78 -18.48
CA VAL A 347 -2.99 -16.25 -17.31
C VAL A 347 -3.19 -14.75 -17.25
N GLN A 348 -3.43 -14.20 -16.06
CA GLN A 348 -3.53 -12.76 -15.85
C GLN A 348 -2.20 -12.24 -15.31
N ALA A 349 -1.42 -11.57 -16.16
CA ALA A 349 -0.21 -10.86 -15.78
C ALA A 349 0.11 -9.81 -16.86
N PRO A 350 0.50 -8.57 -16.49
CA PRO A 350 0.47 -8.02 -15.13
C PRO A 350 -0.96 -7.90 -14.56
N LEU A 351 -1.07 -7.89 -13.23
CA LEU A 351 -2.30 -7.56 -12.50
C LEU A 351 -2.24 -6.12 -11.98
N SER A 352 -3.38 -5.44 -11.91
CA SER A 352 -3.51 -4.16 -11.22
C SER A 352 -3.56 -4.31 -9.71
N GLU A 353 -3.30 -3.22 -8.99
CA GLU A 353 -3.35 -3.18 -7.53
C GLU A 353 -4.70 -3.69 -6.99
N ARG A 354 -5.80 -3.27 -7.59
CA ARG A 354 -7.16 -3.71 -7.21
C ARG A 354 -7.37 -5.23 -7.36
N ALA A 355 -6.64 -5.89 -8.26
CA ALA A 355 -6.68 -7.33 -8.45
C ALA A 355 -5.72 -8.10 -7.52
N VAL A 356 -4.65 -7.45 -7.04
CA VAL A 356 -3.72 -8.01 -6.05
C VAL A 356 -4.25 -7.83 -4.63
N TYR A 357 -4.74 -6.65 -4.28
CA TYR A 357 -5.21 -6.27 -2.95
C TYR A 357 -6.74 -6.27 -2.91
N ARG A 358 -7.32 -7.44 -2.58
CA ARG A 358 -8.76 -7.72 -2.66
C ARG A 358 -9.45 -7.87 -1.30
N ILE A 359 -8.68 -7.97 -0.21
CA ILE A 359 -9.23 -8.24 1.12
C ILE A 359 -9.41 -6.91 1.84
N ARG A 360 -10.65 -6.41 1.88
CA ARG A 360 -10.99 -5.18 2.59
C ARG A 360 -10.77 -5.38 4.09
N GLU A 361 -9.97 -4.51 4.70
CA GLU A 361 -9.64 -4.51 6.12
C GLU A 361 -10.70 -3.77 6.94
N GLY A 362 -11.03 -2.56 6.50
CA GLY A 362 -11.80 -1.59 7.26
C GLY A 362 -11.41 -0.18 6.83
N ALA A 363 -11.81 0.82 7.61
CA ALA A 363 -11.43 2.22 7.39
C ALA A 363 -10.88 2.88 8.65
N PHE A 364 -9.92 3.77 8.43
CA PHE A 364 -9.23 4.56 9.44
C PHE A 364 -9.57 6.03 9.23
N TYR A 365 -9.92 6.76 10.29
CA TYR A 365 -10.39 8.14 10.20
C TYR A 365 -10.21 8.88 11.53
N GLY A 366 -10.24 10.21 11.48
CA GLY A 366 -10.05 11.06 12.65
C GLY A 366 -9.17 12.26 12.37
N ASN A 367 -8.71 12.92 13.42
CA ASN A 367 -7.69 13.96 13.36
C ASN A 367 -6.71 13.81 14.53
N LEU A 368 -5.42 13.59 14.24
CA LEU A 368 -4.36 13.52 15.26
C LEU A 368 -3.70 14.88 15.52
N PHE A 369 -4.06 15.90 14.73
CA PHE A 369 -3.39 17.18 14.67
C PHE A 369 -4.11 18.30 15.45
N GLY A 370 -3.35 19.23 15.99
CA GLY A 370 -3.84 20.34 16.81
C GLY A 370 -3.72 20.08 18.32
N ARG A 371 -3.77 21.17 19.09
CA ARG A 371 -3.52 21.19 20.54
C ARG A 371 -4.42 20.22 21.32
N ASP A 372 -5.68 20.12 20.94
CA ASP A 372 -6.71 19.38 21.67
C ASP A 372 -6.85 17.91 21.26
N ALA A 373 -6.29 17.49 20.12
CA ALA A 373 -6.42 16.11 19.60
C ALA A 373 -5.78 15.06 20.53
N LEU A 374 -4.79 15.47 21.32
CA LEU A 374 -4.09 14.64 22.30
C LEU A 374 -4.78 14.70 23.67
N ARG A 375 -4.76 13.59 24.42
CA ARG A 375 -5.16 13.59 25.84
C ARG A 375 -4.26 14.46 26.70
N ASP A 376 -4.88 15.27 27.56
CA ASP A 376 -4.25 16.27 28.43
C ASP A 376 -3.21 15.68 29.42
N ASP A 377 -3.27 14.38 29.69
CA ASP A 377 -2.31 13.65 30.54
C ASP A 377 -1.10 13.07 29.79
N ILE A 378 -1.05 13.26 28.47
CA ILE A 378 0.01 12.79 27.58
C ILE A 378 0.82 13.98 27.07
N ASN A 379 2.10 14.05 27.45
CA ASN A 379 3.02 15.03 26.87
C ASN A 379 4.46 14.50 26.85
N VAL A 380 5.02 14.30 25.65
CA VAL A 380 6.39 13.88 25.42
C VAL A 380 7.28 15.11 25.29
N THR A 381 8.36 15.18 26.07
CA THR A 381 9.27 16.34 26.06
C THR A 381 10.73 15.92 25.93
N VAL A 382 11.46 16.51 24.99
CA VAL A 382 12.92 16.42 24.94
C VAL A 382 13.53 17.49 25.84
N THR A 383 14.24 17.06 26.88
CA THR A 383 14.86 17.96 27.87
C THR A 383 16.36 17.74 27.95
N LEU A 384 17.13 18.82 28.15
CA LEU A 384 18.57 18.71 28.37
C LEU A 384 18.87 18.03 29.71
N VAL A 385 19.84 17.11 29.73
CA VAL A 385 20.28 16.45 30.96
C VAL A 385 21.15 17.41 31.77
N SER A 386 20.66 17.83 32.94
CA SER A 386 21.44 18.64 33.88
C SER A 386 22.81 18.03 34.13
N LYS A 387 23.87 18.83 33.93
CA LYS A 387 25.30 18.48 34.00
C LYS A 387 25.93 17.81 32.76
N ASN A 388 25.21 17.69 31.64
CA ASN A 388 25.83 17.34 30.35
C ASN A 388 25.14 18.12 29.20
N PRO A 389 25.79 19.18 28.65
CA PRO A 389 25.17 20.05 27.64
C PRO A 389 24.94 19.38 26.28
N ASP A 390 25.55 18.22 26.04
CA ASP A 390 25.43 17.47 24.77
C ASP A 390 24.45 16.30 24.87
N ARG A 391 23.87 16.05 26.06
CA ARG A 391 22.98 14.91 26.31
C ARG A 391 21.56 15.35 26.56
N TYR A 392 20.62 14.78 25.80
CA TYR A 392 19.19 14.98 25.95
C TYR A 392 18.52 13.74 26.55
N ALA A 393 17.40 13.97 27.25
CA ALA A 393 16.52 12.94 27.79
C ALA A 393 15.10 13.16 27.26
N ILE A 394 14.58 12.13 26.59
CA ILE A 394 13.21 12.07 26.09
C ILE A 394 12.33 11.58 27.24
N LYS A 395 11.46 12.44 27.76
CA LYS A 395 10.48 12.07 28.79
C LYS A 395 9.19 11.64 28.10
N ARG A 396 8.84 10.36 28.21
CA ARG A 396 7.57 9.80 27.74
C ARG A 396 6.58 9.63 28.90
N PRO A 397 5.26 9.56 28.64
CA PRO A 397 4.28 9.08 29.61
C PRO A 397 4.65 7.69 30.15
N ARG A 398 4.06 7.33 31.28
CA ARG A 398 4.14 5.97 31.80
C ARG A 398 3.31 5.04 30.90
N SER A 399 3.95 4.05 30.29
CA SER A 399 3.30 2.90 29.64
C SER A 399 3.09 1.77 30.68
N PRO A 400 2.07 0.91 30.52
CA PRO A 400 1.03 0.96 29.49
C PRO A 400 -0.08 1.99 29.77
N GLN A 401 -0.71 2.46 28.69
CA GLN A 401 -1.90 3.31 28.69
C GLN A 401 -3.15 2.51 28.34
N VAL A 402 -4.10 2.45 29.28
CA VAL A 402 -5.37 1.68 29.14
C VAL A 402 -6.46 2.39 28.34
N LYS A 403 -6.19 3.61 27.89
CA LYS A 403 -7.06 4.38 26.98
C LYS A 403 -6.23 4.75 25.75
N PRO A 404 -6.84 4.90 24.56
CA PRO A 404 -6.17 5.45 23.40
C PRO A 404 -5.50 6.78 23.71
N ILE A 405 -4.41 7.10 23.00
CA ILE A 405 -3.60 8.29 23.26
C ILE A 405 -4.27 9.56 22.73
N PHE A 406 -4.81 9.47 21.51
CA PHE A 406 -5.55 10.56 20.87
C PHE A 406 -7.04 10.45 21.19
N LYS A 407 -7.73 11.60 21.25
CA LYS A 407 -9.18 11.69 21.52
C LYS A 407 -10.00 11.27 20.30
N ASP A 408 -9.59 11.79 19.14
CA ASP A 408 -10.39 11.82 17.92
C ASP A 408 -9.78 10.96 16.80
N LEU A 409 -9.28 9.78 17.15
CA LEU A 409 -8.79 8.76 16.20
C LEU A 409 -9.65 7.52 16.28
N TYR A 410 -10.08 7.02 15.13
CA TYR A 410 -11.07 5.96 15.00
C TYR A 410 -10.68 4.94 13.92
N ALA A 411 -11.11 3.71 14.13
CA ALA A 411 -11.07 2.66 13.12
C ALA A 411 -12.40 1.89 13.13
N CYS A 412 -12.88 1.49 11.96
CA CYS A 412 -13.94 0.51 11.82
C CYS A 412 -13.41 -0.70 11.02
N TYR A 413 -14.06 -1.85 11.13
CA TYR A 413 -13.65 -3.08 10.44
C TYR A 413 -14.63 -3.51 9.35
N ASP A 414 -14.13 -4.19 8.32
CA ASP A 414 -14.97 -4.82 7.30
C ASP A 414 -15.89 -5.91 7.92
N PRO A 415 -17.20 -5.95 7.63
CA PRO A 415 -18.11 -6.96 8.20
C PRO A 415 -17.79 -8.40 7.76
N GLY A 416 -16.91 -8.62 6.79
CA GLY A 416 -16.45 -9.94 6.37
C GLY A 416 -15.53 -10.65 7.37
N TRP A 417 -15.01 -9.96 8.39
CA TRP A 417 -14.21 -10.56 9.47
C TRP A 417 -15.06 -11.34 10.48
N VAL A 418 -14.62 -12.54 10.87
CA VAL A 418 -15.25 -13.34 11.95
C VAL A 418 -15.04 -12.68 13.32
N TYR A 419 -13.86 -12.09 13.55
CA TYR A 419 -13.48 -11.43 14.79
C TYR A 419 -13.08 -9.97 14.58
N GLY A 420 -13.78 -9.25 13.70
CA GLY A 420 -13.38 -7.91 13.22
C GLY A 420 -13.02 -6.91 14.31
N MET A 421 -13.73 -6.90 15.45
CA MET A 421 -13.40 -6.03 16.58
C MET A 421 -12.06 -6.38 17.25
N ALA A 422 -11.74 -7.67 17.41
CA ALA A 422 -10.48 -8.11 17.97
C ALA A 422 -9.33 -7.88 16.97
N TYR A 423 -9.57 -8.17 15.69
CA TYR A 423 -8.64 -7.87 14.59
C TYR A 423 -8.30 -6.37 14.53
N ALA A 424 -9.30 -5.48 14.51
CA ALA A 424 -9.07 -4.04 14.44
C ALA A 424 -8.43 -3.47 15.73
N THR A 425 -8.73 -4.03 16.91
CA THR A 425 -8.03 -3.63 18.14
C THR A 425 -6.56 -4.07 18.08
N TYR A 426 -6.30 -5.31 17.63
CA TYR A 426 -4.95 -5.81 17.39
C TYR A 426 -4.18 -4.93 16.39
N ARG A 427 -4.87 -4.40 15.37
CA ARG A 427 -4.33 -3.50 14.36
C ARG A 427 -3.90 -2.14 14.90
N VAL A 428 -4.61 -1.54 15.86
CA VAL A 428 -4.40 -0.15 16.32
C VAL A 428 -3.65 0.02 17.65
N CYS A 429 -3.26 -1.07 18.31
CA CYS A 429 -2.61 -1.04 19.63
C CYS A 429 -1.15 -1.52 19.62
N ALA A 430 -0.29 -0.88 20.41
CA ALA A 430 1.11 -1.29 20.54
C ALA A 430 1.27 -2.58 21.37
N LEU A 431 0.35 -2.81 22.31
CA LEU A 431 0.25 -4.03 23.10
C LEU A 431 -1.10 -4.71 22.81
N PRO A 432 -1.23 -5.36 21.64
CA PRO A 432 -2.53 -5.83 21.16
C PRO A 432 -3.14 -6.96 22.00
N GLY A 433 -2.32 -7.76 22.69
CA GLY A 433 -2.79 -8.79 23.61
C GLY A 433 -3.41 -8.27 24.91
N THR A 434 -3.16 -6.99 25.27
CA THR A 434 -3.74 -6.34 26.46
C THR A 434 -4.65 -5.15 26.14
N ASN A 435 -4.79 -4.78 24.86
CA ASN A 435 -5.49 -3.59 24.37
C ASN A 435 -4.94 -2.28 24.97
N GLU A 436 -3.62 -2.19 25.10
CA GLU A 436 -2.92 -1.05 25.70
C GLU A 436 -2.05 -0.29 24.68
N ASP A 437 -1.76 0.97 24.99
CA ASP A 437 -0.99 1.91 24.14
C ASP A 437 -1.58 2.01 22.72
N CYS A 438 -2.90 2.21 22.64
CA CYS A 438 -3.65 2.28 21.38
C CYS A 438 -3.63 3.67 20.73
N ALA A 439 -3.53 3.69 19.40
CA ALA A 439 -3.63 4.92 18.60
C ALA A 439 -5.07 5.42 18.47
N ALA A 440 -6.01 4.49 18.29
CA ALA A 440 -7.39 4.79 17.91
C ALA A 440 -8.42 3.98 18.70
N GLN A 441 -9.67 4.43 18.65
CA GLN A 441 -10.85 3.72 19.16
C GLN A 441 -11.48 2.87 18.04
N VAL A 442 -11.68 1.58 18.28
CA VAL A 442 -12.43 0.72 17.35
C VAL A 442 -13.93 0.96 17.53
N THR A 443 -14.60 1.44 16.49
CA THR A 443 -15.98 1.95 16.57
C THR A 443 -17.06 0.91 16.25
N GLY A 444 -16.71 -0.16 15.53
CA GLY A 444 -17.63 -1.22 15.10
C GLY A 444 -17.36 -1.66 13.66
N PRO A 445 -18.29 -2.38 13.02
CA PRO A 445 -18.20 -2.64 11.58
C PRO A 445 -18.38 -1.33 10.81
N CYS A 446 -17.66 -1.16 9.70
CA CYS A 446 -17.80 0.00 8.84
C CYS A 446 -19.18 0.05 8.19
N TRP A 447 -19.69 -1.09 7.73
CA TRP A 447 -20.89 -1.18 6.89
C TRP A 447 -21.77 -2.37 7.27
N ASP A 448 -23.07 -2.27 7.02
CA ASP A 448 -24.00 -3.39 6.97
C ASP A 448 -25.10 -3.12 5.92
N SER A 449 -25.44 -4.13 5.13
CA SER A 449 -26.56 -4.11 4.18
C SER A 449 -27.94 -3.89 4.83
N ASN A 450 -28.07 -4.19 6.12
CA ASN A 450 -29.26 -3.94 6.91
C ASN A 450 -29.19 -2.54 7.53
N PRO A 451 -30.02 -1.57 7.12
CA PRO A 451 -29.97 -0.20 7.65
C PRO A 451 -30.37 -0.09 9.13
N LEU A 452 -30.88 -1.16 9.74
CA LEU A 452 -31.17 -1.24 11.18
C LEU A 452 -30.01 -1.84 11.99
N ALA A 453 -29.01 -2.41 11.35
CA ALA A 453 -27.80 -2.91 12.02
C ALA A 453 -26.83 -1.77 12.30
N ALA A 454 -26.09 -1.85 13.40
CA ALA A 454 -25.11 -0.84 13.77
C ALA A 454 -23.89 -0.91 12.86
N HIS A 455 -23.72 0.14 12.05
CA HIS A 455 -22.57 0.37 11.17
C HIS A 455 -22.05 1.80 11.38
N ARG A 456 -20.94 2.18 10.73
CA ARG A 456 -20.26 3.46 11.00
C ARG A 456 -20.16 4.38 9.79
N CYS A 457 -19.97 3.85 8.60
CA CYS A 457 -19.82 4.60 7.36
C CYS A 457 -21.14 4.62 6.60
N GLU A 458 -21.59 5.81 6.18
CA GLU A 458 -22.90 6.00 5.57
C GLU A 458 -22.96 5.47 4.13
N GLN A 459 -21.81 5.23 3.51
CA GLN A 459 -21.69 4.75 2.13
C GLN A 459 -20.59 3.68 2.05
N GLN A 460 -20.76 2.77 1.11
CA GLN A 460 -19.74 1.85 0.60
C GLN A 460 -19.69 2.12 -0.91
N ASP A 461 -18.51 2.43 -1.46
CA ASP A 461 -18.36 2.75 -2.89
C ASP A 461 -19.23 3.96 -3.29
N GLY A 462 -18.86 5.14 -2.79
CA GLY A 462 -19.73 6.31 -2.85
C GLY A 462 -19.78 7.03 -4.20
N PRO A 463 -20.58 8.12 -4.30
CA PRO A 463 -20.93 8.74 -5.57
C PRO A 463 -19.83 9.64 -6.15
N LEU A 464 -18.76 9.94 -5.40
CA LEU A 464 -17.61 10.69 -5.92
C LEU A 464 -16.83 9.83 -6.92
N LEU A 465 -16.51 8.58 -6.56
CA LEU A 465 -16.03 7.59 -7.52
C LEU A 465 -16.51 6.16 -7.22
N GLY A 466 -17.54 5.72 -7.95
CA GLY A 466 -17.97 4.32 -7.92
C GLY A 466 -16.93 3.36 -8.54
N GLY A 467 -16.85 2.16 -7.98
CA GLY A 467 -16.04 1.03 -8.40
C GLY A 467 -14.72 0.83 -7.64
N ASP A 468 -14.33 1.74 -6.74
CA ASP A 468 -13.10 1.62 -5.94
C ASP A 468 -13.29 0.78 -4.66
N GLY A 469 -14.51 0.73 -4.15
CA GLY A 469 -14.90 0.01 -2.96
C GLY A 469 -14.31 0.59 -1.68
N ASP A 470 -14.27 1.91 -1.53
CA ASP A 470 -13.95 2.55 -0.25
C ASP A 470 -15.12 2.42 0.79
N PHE A 471 -15.06 3.25 1.84
CA PHE A 471 -16.11 3.49 2.83
C PHE A 471 -16.14 4.99 3.16
N GLU A 472 -16.98 5.78 2.49
CA GLU A 472 -17.10 7.20 2.80
C GLU A 472 -17.88 7.48 4.11
N ARG A 473 -17.72 8.71 4.64
CA ARG A 473 -18.66 9.34 5.59
C ARG A 473 -18.85 8.52 6.87
N CYS A 474 -17.75 8.20 7.53
CA CYS A 474 -17.71 7.41 8.76
C CYS A 474 -18.06 8.23 10.01
N ARG A 475 -18.72 7.61 10.98
CA ARG A 475 -19.18 8.23 12.23
C ARG A 475 -18.41 7.69 13.43
N ASP A 476 -18.11 8.56 14.38
CA ASP A 476 -17.48 8.16 15.65
C ASP A 476 -18.49 7.64 16.69
N LEU A 477 -18.04 7.43 17.92
CA LEU A 477 -18.90 6.99 19.04
C LEU A 477 -19.87 8.08 19.53
N SER A 478 -19.57 9.35 19.27
CA SER A 478 -20.40 10.53 19.57
C SER A 478 -21.35 10.89 18.43
N ASN A 479 -21.34 10.10 17.34
CA ASN A 479 -22.09 10.29 16.10
C ASN A 479 -21.64 11.52 15.26
N THR A 480 -20.44 12.06 15.48
CA THR A 480 -19.83 13.07 14.59
C THR A 480 -19.50 12.44 13.25
N LEU A 481 -19.67 13.18 12.15
CA LEU A 481 -19.39 12.71 10.79
C LEU A 481 -17.97 13.09 10.35
N TRP A 482 -17.26 12.13 9.76
CA TRP A 482 -15.90 12.25 9.23
C TRP A 482 -15.92 11.93 7.74
N THR A 483 -15.49 12.88 6.91
CA THR A 483 -15.56 12.79 5.43
C THR A 483 -14.29 12.29 4.77
N GLU A 484 -13.17 12.22 5.50
CA GLU A 484 -11.86 11.79 4.98
C GLU A 484 -11.39 10.43 5.57
N PRO A 485 -12.20 9.35 5.54
CA PRO A 485 -11.72 8.03 5.88
C PRO A 485 -10.77 7.49 4.80
N VAL A 486 -9.84 6.62 5.20
CA VAL A 486 -9.04 5.82 4.28
C VAL A 486 -9.37 4.36 4.49
N THR A 487 -9.84 3.70 3.42
CA THR A 487 -10.13 2.27 3.41
C THR A 487 -8.90 1.49 3.00
N VAL A 488 -8.55 0.45 3.77
CA VAL A 488 -7.38 -0.39 3.50
C VAL A 488 -7.78 -1.73 2.89
N TYR A 489 -6.99 -2.17 1.93
CA TYR A 489 -7.05 -3.46 1.26
C TYR A 489 -5.73 -4.21 1.38
N LEU A 490 -5.83 -5.50 1.72
CA LEU A 490 -4.72 -6.44 1.91
C LEU A 490 -4.68 -7.46 0.76
N ASN A 491 -3.51 -8.08 0.55
CA ASN A 491 -3.36 -9.23 -0.34
C ASN A 491 -3.85 -10.52 0.32
N GLY A 492 -3.34 -10.80 1.53
CA GLY A 492 -3.74 -11.90 2.40
C GLY A 492 -4.36 -11.41 3.70
N ALA A 493 -5.40 -12.12 4.17
CA ALA A 493 -6.15 -11.74 5.36
C ALA A 493 -5.29 -11.68 6.64
N CYS A 494 -4.25 -12.51 6.69
CA CYS A 494 -3.37 -12.70 7.84
C CYS A 494 -2.02 -11.97 7.74
N ASP A 495 -1.80 -11.17 6.70
CA ASP A 495 -0.49 -10.52 6.47
C ASP A 495 -0.07 -9.64 7.67
N LEU A 496 -1.05 -9.06 8.36
CA LEU A 496 -0.86 -8.16 9.50
C LEU A 496 -0.88 -8.85 10.88
N VAL A 497 -0.96 -10.18 10.92
CA VAL A 497 -1.23 -10.94 12.15
C VAL A 497 -0.12 -11.97 12.39
N ASP A 498 0.44 -11.99 13.58
CA ASP A 498 1.47 -12.97 13.93
C ASP A 498 0.92 -14.42 13.96
N GLU A 499 1.83 -15.40 13.96
CA GLU A 499 1.45 -16.81 13.89
C GLU A 499 0.60 -17.29 15.09
N GLN A 500 0.75 -16.69 16.27
CA GLN A 500 0.01 -17.04 17.48
C GLN A 500 -1.44 -16.55 17.44
N HIS A 501 -1.71 -15.51 16.65
CA HIS A 501 -3.01 -14.83 16.56
C HIS A 501 -3.74 -15.05 15.22
N ARG A 502 -3.30 -16.03 14.41
CA ARG A 502 -3.89 -16.38 13.08
C ARG A 502 -5.39 -16.72 13.09
N ASP A 503 -6.03 -16.86 14.25
CA ASP A 503 -7.48 -16.97 14.31
C ASP A 503 -8.20 -15.62 14.11
N LEU A 504 -7.58 -14.49 14.46
CA LEU A 504 -8.15 -13.14 14.30
C LEU A 504 -8.44 -12.79 12.84
N CYS A 505 -7.59 -13.22 11.90
CA CYS A 505 -7.73 -12.97 10.46
C CYS A 505 -8.72 -13.90 9.75
N LYS A 506 -9.56 -14.66 10.46
CA LYS A 506 -10.60 -15.48 9.83
C LYS A 506 -11.68 -14.60 9.21
N ARG A 507 -12.07 -14.93 7.98
CA ARG A 507 -13.18 -14.29 7.25
C ARG A 507 -14.35 -15.25 7.06
N TRP A 508 -15.56 -14.69 6.95
CA TRP A 508 -16.76 -15.46 6.59
C TRP A 508 -16.71 -15.93 5.14
N THR A 509 -16.14 -15.10 4.27
CA THR A 509 -15.91 -15.36 2.85
C THR A 509 -14.59 -14.74 2.41
N GLU A 510 -13.81 -15.50 1.64
CA GLU A 510 -12.66 -14.96 0.91
C GLU A 510 -13.14 -14.33 -0.41
N PRO A 511 -12.52 -13.22 -0.86
CA PRO A 511 -12.86 -12.63 -2.16
C PRO A 511 -12.51 -13.61 -3.30
N PRO A 512 -13.38 -13.74 -4.31
CA PRO A 512 -13.14 -14.65 -5.44
C PRO A 512 -11.85 -14.26 -6.17
N PRO A 513 -11.08 -15.23 -6.71
CA PRO A 513 -9.79 -14.97 -7.35
C PRO A 513 -9.91 -13.95 -8.50
N PRO A 514 -8.80 -13.29 -8.88
CA PRO A 514 -8.79 -12.31 -9.97
C PRO A 514 -9.52 -12.82 -11.21
N GLN A 515 -10.52 -12.07 -11.67
CA GLN A 515 -11.33 -12.46 -12.82
C GLN A 515 -10.76 -11.87 -14.11
N ASP A 516 -10.77 -12.69 -15.15
CA ASP A 516 -10.29 -12.32 -16.48
C ASP A 516 -11.33 -11.42 -17.17
N VAL A 517 -11.16 -10.10 -17.00
CA VAL A 517 -12.05 -9.06 -17.53
C VAL A 517 -12.24 -9.19 -19.05
N SER A 518 -11.27 -9.78 -19.75
CA SER A 518 -11.32 -10.03 -21.21
C SER A 518 -12.44 -10.99 -21.66
N ARG A 519 -13.10 -11.70 -20.73
CA ARG A 519 -14.22 -12.62 -21.04
C ARG A 519 -15.62 -12.00 -20.89
N GLY A 520 -15.74 -10.76 -20.43
CA GLY A 520 -17.04 -10.14 -20.10
C GLY A 520 -17.99 -9.87 -21.28
N THR A 521 -17.47 -9.65 -22.49
CA THR A 521 -18.27 -9.25 -23.67
C THR A 521 -18.77 -10.42 -24.54
N GLY A 522 -18.57 -11.67 -24.06
CA GLY A 522 -18.89 -12.90 -24.79
C GLY A 522 -20.35 -13.37 -24.76
N LYS A 523 -21.29 -12.56 -25.28
CA LYS A 523 -22.68 -12.91 -25.64
C LYS A 523 -23.59 -13.60 -24.59
N LYS A 524 -24.70 -12.93 -24.28
CA LYS A 524 -26.03 -13.56 -24.17
C LYS A 524 -27.00 -12.83 -25.10
#